data_AF-A0A2W2BEJ9-F1
#
_entry.id   AF-A0A2W2BEJ9-F1
#
_cell.length_a   1.000
_cell.length_b   1.000
_cell.length_c   1.000
_cell.angle_alpha   90.00
_cell.angle_beta   90.00
_cell.angle_gamma   90.00
#
_symmetry.space_group_name_H-M   'P 1'
#
loop_
_entity.id
_entity.type
_entity.pdbx_description
1 polymer ?
#
loop_
_entity_poly.entity_id
_entity_poly.type
_entity_poly.pdbx_seq_one_letter_code
_entity_poly.pdbx_strand_id
1 'polypeptide(L)' 'MTELFNNSEFLITLALFLACAAIVVGLGWLERRPRKDLTPRLIPTTPVLLVFGFVGLLALVHLLNMYGIHTGNRPRI' A
#
# COMPACT_ATOMS: atom_id res chain seq x y z
N MET A 1 11.29 6.04 19.25
CA MET A 1 11.56 5.17 18.09
C MET A 1 11.46 3.69 18.45
N THR A 2 12.19 3.21 19.46
CA THR A 2 12.15 1.82 19.94
C THR A 2 10.75 1.36 20.38
N GLU A 3 9.97 2.22 21.03
CA GLU A 3 8.58 1.95 21.42
C GLU A 3 7.65 1.65 20.23
N LEU A 4 7.90 2.25 19.06
CA LEU A 4 7.08 2.01 17.86
C LEU A 4 7.33 0.61 17.29
N PHE A 5 8.59 0.16 17.30
CA PHE A 5 8.95 -1.17 16.81
C PHE A 5 8.51 -2.29 17.74
N ASN A 6 8.17 -2.01 19.00
CA ASN A 6 7.56 -2.96 19.91
C ASN A 6 6.02 -3.02 19.78
N ASN A 7 5.41 -2.10 19.03
CA ASN A 7 3.97 -2.09 18.81
C ASN A 7 3.61 -3.05 17.65
N SER A 8 2.82 -4.07 17.95
CA SER A 8 2.39 -5.09 16.98
C SER A 8 1.57 -4.48 15.83
N GLU A 9 0.71 -3.50 16.11
CA GLU A 9 -0.10 -2.82 15.09
C GLU A 9 0.78 -2.06 14.09
N PHE A 10 1.84 -1.40 14.60
CA PHE A 10 2.79 -0.69 13.76
C PHE A 10 3.55 -1.65 12.84
N LEU A 11 4.06 -2.77 13.39
CA LEU A 11 4.76 -3.78 12.60
C LEU A 11 3.87 -4.42 11.53
N ILE A 12 2.62 -4.75 11.88
CA ILE A 12 1.65 -5.33 10.93
C ILE A 12 1.34 -4.34 9.82
N THR A 13 1.07 -3.08 10.15
CA THR A 13 0.78 -2.04 9.16
C THR A 13 1.98 -1.78 8.25
N LEU A 14 3.20 -1.79 8.82
CA LEU A 14 4.43 -1.64 8.07
C LEU A 14 4.65 -2.79 7.09
N ALA A 15 4.46 -4.04 7.56
CA ALA A 15 4.56 -5.22 6.70
C ALA A 15 3.52 -5.19 5.57
N LEU A 16 2.27 -4.80 5.89
CA LEU A 16 1.20 -4.66 4.91
C LEU A 16 1.52 -3.58 3.85
N PHE A 17 2.03 -2.42 4.29
CA PHE A 17 2.47 -1.35 3.40
C PHE A 17 3.56 -1.84 2.44
N LEU A 18 4.60 -2.49 2.95
CA LEU A 18 5.70 -3.03 2.14
C LEU A 18 5.23 -4.09 1.14
N ALA A 19 4.32 -4.98 1.56
CA ALA A 19 3.73 -5.98 0.68
C ALA A 19 2.94 -5.32 -0.47
N CYS A 20 2.09 -4.34 -0.16
CA CYS A 20 1.33 -3.60 -1.16
C CYS A 20 2.25 -2.83 -2.11
N ALA A 21 3.28 -2.16 -1.58
CA ALA A 21 4.27 -1.43 -2.37
C ALA A 21 5.02 -2.35 -3.35
N ALA A 22 5.46 -3.53 -2.88
CA ALA A 22 6.12 -4.51 -3.73
C ALA A 22 5.22 -5.01 -4.87
N ILE A 23 3.94 -5.29 -4.58
CA ILE A 23 2.96 -5.71 -5.58
C ILE A 23 2.72 -4.60 -6.60
N VAL A 24 2.52 -3.36 -6.16
CA VAL A 24 2.27 -2.22 -7.04
C VAL A 24 3.47 -1.94 -7.95
N VAL A 25 4.69 -1.94 -7.40
CA VAL A 25 5.91 -1.75 -8.20
C VAL A 25 6.09 -2.90 -9.19
N GLY A 26 5.89 -4.15 -8.75
CA GLY A 26 6.03 -5.34 -9.59
C GLY A 26 5.01 -5.38 -10.74
N LEU A 27 3.74 -5.15 -10.45
CA LEU A 27 2.68 -5.10 -11.45
C LEU A 27 2.81 -3.89 -12.36
N GLY A 28 3.17 -2.72 -11.83
CA GLY A 28 3.40 -1.51 -12.61
C GLY A 28 4.57 -1.68 -13.58
N TRP A 29 5.63 -2.38 -13.18
CA TRP A 29 6.70 -2.78 -14.11
C TRP A 29 6.14 -3.72 -15.19
N LEU A 30 5.39 -4.75 -14.80
CA LEU A 30 4.84 -5.74 -15.73
C LEU A 30 3.91 -5.10 -16.77
N GLU A 31 3.09 -4.14 -16.38
CA GLU A 31 2.14 -3.44 -17.25
C GLU A 31 2.83 -2.53 -18.28
N ARG A 32 4.01 -2.00 -17.94
CA ARG A 32 4.84 -1.21 -18.87
C ARG A 32 5.50 -2.05 -19.96
N ARG A 33 5.57 -3.38 -19.82
CA ARG A 33 6.13 -4.24 -20.86
C ARG A 33 5.11 -4.44 -21.98
N PRO A 34 5.53 -4.30 -23.26
CA PRO A 34 4.62 -4.50 -24.40
C PRO A 34 4.02 -5.90 -24.37
N ARG A 35 2.72 -5.98 -24.66
CA ARG A 35 2.00 -7.26 -24.68
C ARG A 35 2.46 -8.08 -25.90
N LYS A 36 2.81 -9.34 -25.66
CA LYS A 36 3.20 -10.29 -26.72
C LYS A 36 2.00 -10.85 -27.48
N ASP A 37 0.82 -10.86 -26.87
CA ASP A 37 -0.42 -11.30 -27.48
C ASP A 37 -1.61 -10.41 -27.04
N LEU A 38 -2.74 -10.58 -27.74
CA LEU A 38 -4.02 -9.95 -27.46
C LEU A 38 -4.95 -10.85 -26.62
N THR A 39 -4.44 -11.96 -26.09
CA THR A 39 -5.26 -12.88 -25.29
C THR A 39 -5.65 -12.18 -23.98
N PRO A 40 -6.93 -12.27 -23.58
CA PRO A 40 -7.38 -11.67 -22.34
C PRO A 40 -6.69 -12.34 -21.15
N ARG A 41 -6.10 -11.53 -20.27
CA ARG A 41 -5.49 -12.03 -19.04
C ARG A 41 -6.59 -12.48 -18.07
N LEU A 42 -6.40 -13.67 -17.48
CA LEU A 42 -7.32 -14.24 -16.50
C LEU A 42 -7.42 -13.37 -15.23
N ILE A 43 -6.31 -12.73 -14.85
CA ILE A 43 -6.26 -11.74 -13.77
C ILE A 43 -6.00 -10.37 -14.41
N PRO A 44 -6.96 -9.43 -14.32
CA PRO A 44 -6.73 -8.08 -14.83
C PRO A 44 -5.72 -7.39 -13.90
N THR A 45 -4.59 -6.94 -14.44
CA THR A 45 -3.52 -6.32 -13.65
C THR A 45 -3.90 -4.94 -13.11
N THR A 46 -4.70 -4.18 -13.87
CA THR A 46 -5.07 -2.81 -13.54
C THR A 46 -5.96 -2.71 -12.29
N PRO A 47 -7.02 -3.52 -12.13
CA PRO A 47 -7.81 -3.55 -10.89
C PRO A 47 -6.99 -3.97 -9.68
N VAL A 48 -6.09 -4.95 -9.85
CA VAL A 48 -5.21 -5.40 -8.77
C VAL A 48 -4.28 -4.25 -8.34
N LEU A 49 -3.68 -3.55 -9.31
CA LEU A 49 -2.89 -2.35 -9.04
C LEU A 49 -3.65 -1.28 -8.27
N LEU A 50 -4.90 -1.01 -8.64
CA LEU A 50 -5.72 -0.02 -7.95
C LEU A 50 -6.04 -0.43 -6.51
N VAL A 51 -6.44 -1.68 -6.29
CA VAL A 51 -6.78 -2.18 -4.95
C VAL A 51 -5.55 -2.13 -4.04
N PHE A 52 -4.41 -2.68 -4.48
CA PHE A 52 -3.19 -2.68 -3.66
C PHE A 52 -2.59 -1.28 -3.51
N GLY A 53 -2.72 -0.41 -4.52
CA GLY A 53 -2.33 0.99 -4.42
C GLY A 53 -3.16 1.75 -3.38
N PHE A 54 -4.48 1.54 -3.36
CA PHE A 54 -5.37 2.17 -2.39
C PHE A 54 -5.13 1.65 -0.97
N VAL A 55 -5.03 0.33 -0.79
CA VAL A 55 -4.72 -0.28 0.52
C VAL A 55 -3.35 0.18 1.01
N GLY A 56 -2.34 0.24 0.14
CA GLY A 56 -1.02 0.76 0.47
C GLY A 56 -1.05 2.23 0.89
N LEU A 57 -1.85 3.06 0.23
CA LEU A 57 -2.04 4.46 0.62
C LEU A 57 -2.68 4.57 2.01
N LEU A 58 -3.71 3.77 2.33
CA LEU A 58 -4.32 3.76 3.66
C LEU A 58 -3.34 3.30 4.74
N ALA A 59 -2.56 2.25 4.46
CA ALA A 59 -1.53 1.76 5.37
C ALA A 59 -0.46 2.84 5.62
N LEU A 60 -0.05 3.58 4.59
CA LEU A 60 0.87 4.71 4.74
C LEU A 60 0.28 5.81 5.64
N VAL A 61 -0.96 6.23 5.38
CA VAL A 61 -1.66 7.22 6.23
C VAL A 61 -1.74 6.74 7.67
N HIS A 62 -2.03 5.46 7.89
CA HIS A 62 -2.09 4.87 9.21
C HIS A 62 -0.71 4.91 9.91
N LEU A 63 0.37 4.54 9.22
CA LEU A 63 1.74 4.65 9.73
C LEU A 63 2.11 6.08 10.11
N LEU A 64 1.76 7.06 9.25
CA LEU A 64 2.02 8.48 9.52
C LEU A 64 1.26 8.98 10.75
N ASN A 65 0.00 8.55 10.91
CA ASN A 65 -0.80 8.87 12.09
C ASN A 65 -0.19 8.27 13.36
N MET A 66 0.26 7.01 13.33
CA MET A 66 0.96 6.38 14.46
C MET A 66 2.30 7.06 14.77
N TYR A 67 2.98 7.58 13.75
CA TYR A 67 4.20 8.37 13.91
C TYR A 67 3.95 9.76 14.52
N GLY A 68 2.69 10.19 14.62
CA GLY A 68 2.29 11.48 15.20
C GLY A 68 2.04 12.57 14.16
N ILE A 69 2.15 12.28 12.85
CA ILE A 69 1.75 13.19 11.78
C ILE A 69 0.27 12.99 11.54
N HIS A 70 -0.54 13.88 12.11
CA HIS A 70 -1.99 13.80 12.02
C HIS A 70 -2.44 14.38 10.68
N THR A 71 -2.91 13.51 9.79
CA THR A 71 -3.37 13.90 8.44
C THR A 71 -4.81 14.45 8.41
N GLY A 72 -5.38 14.82 9.57
CA GLY A 72 -6.73 15.34 9.69
C GLY A 72 -6.94 16.29 10.88
N ASN A 73 -8.00 17.09 10.81
CA ASN A 73 -8.41 18.01 11.88
C ASN A 73 -9.02 17.22 13.04
N ARG A 74 -8.33 17.15 14.19
CA ARG A 74 -8.91 16.56 15.41
C ARG A 74 -10.12 17.41 15.84
N PRO A 75 -11.35 16.86 15.91
CA PRO A 75 -12.47 17.58 16.49
C PRO A 75 -12.14 17.86 17.96
N ARG A 76 -12.12 19.14 18.32
CA ARG A 76 -11.96 19.59 19.71
C ARG A 76 -13.32 19.48 20.39
N ILE A 77 -13.59 18.32 20.98
CA ILE A 77 -14.71 18.08 21.90
C ILE A 77 -14.15 17.54 23.20
#